data_AF-A0A9E1P513-F1
#
_entry.id   AF-A0A9E1P513-F1
#
_cell.length_a   1.000
_cell.length_b   1.000
_cell.length_c   1.000
_cell.angle_alpha   90.00
_cell.angle_beta   90.00
_cell.angle_gamma   90.00
#
_symmetry.space_group_name_H-M   'P 1'
#
loop_
_entity.id
_entity.type
_entity.pdbx_description
1 polymer ?
#
loop_
_entity_poly.entity_id
_entity_poly.type
_entity_poly.pdbx_seq_one_letter_code
_entity_poly.pdbx_strand_id
1 'polypeptide(L)'
;MIKNIIILLLSLSIFFSNMTLIFGQAKTQMRYTKDYYKLIRTLECRNCDLYKAPLANIDLSGADISGSNLFQADLRQATLRGAKINGANFKKALLSGAVWVDGNVCKAGSVGQCVTQ
;
A
#
# COMPACT_ATOMS: atom_id res chain seq x y z
N MET A 1 -28.30 -18.80 -35.62
CA MET A 1 -26.99 -19.19 -35.04
C MET A 1 -25.79 -18.53 -35.71
N ILE A 2 -25.79 -18.26 -37.03
CA ILE A 2 -24.62 -17.69 -37.74
C ILE A 2 -24.37 -16.21 -37.43
N LYS A 3 -25.40 -15.39 -37.15
CA LYS A 3 -25.23 -13.96 -36.77
C LYS A 3 -24.44 -13.78 -35.46
N ASN A 4 -24.57 -14.69 -34.49
CA ASN A 4 -23.88 -14.59 -33.20
C ASN A 4 -22.40 -15.00 -33.29
N ILE A 5 -22.04 -15.86 -34.25
CA ILE A 5 -20.66 -16.30 -34.46
C ILE A 5 -19.86 -15.22 -35.22
N ILE A 6 -20.48 -14.50 -36.15
CA ILE A 6 -19.83 -13.40 -36.88
C ILE A 6 -19.56 -12.20 -35.95
N ILE A 7 -20.45 -11.88 -35.01
CA ILE A 7 -20.23 -10.85 -33.98
C ILE A 7 -19.06 -11.23 -33.06
N LEU A 8 -18.90 -12.52 -32.73
CA LEU A 8 -17.77 -13.01 -31.94
C LEU A 8 -16.44 -12.89 -32.69
N LEU A 9 -16.43 -13.16 -34.01
CA LEU A 9 -15.21 -13.07 -34.81
C LEU A 9 -14.81 -11.62 -35.12
N LEU A 10 -15.77 -10.70 -35.24
CA LEU A 10 -15.52 -9.25 -35.36
C LEU A 10 -15.08 -8.60 -34.03
N SER A 11 -15.52 -9.12 -32.88
CA SER A 11 -15.03 -8.65 -31.58
C SER A 11 -13.62 -9.17 -31.26
N LEU A 12 -13.27 -10.37 -31.74
CA LEU A 12 -11.90 -10.90 -31.63
C LEU A 12 -10.89 -10.16 -32.53
N SER A 13 -11.27 -9.71 -33.72
CA SER A 13 -10.38 -8.89 -34.57
C SER A 13 -10.18 -7.47 -34.03
N ILE A 14 -11.15 -6.91 -33.30
CA ILE A 14 -10.96 -5.68 -32.50
C ILE A 14 -10.05 -5.94 -31.29
N PHE A 15 -10.08 -7.14 -30.71
CA PHE A 15 -9.14 -7.52 -29.66
C PHE A 15 -7.70 -7.67 -30.18
N PHE A 16 -7.53 -8.19 -31.41
CA PHE A 16 -6.22 -8.39 -32.03
C PHE A 16 -5.66 -7.16 -32.77
N SER A 17 -6.48 -6.22 -33.23
CA SER A 17 -5.99 -4.92 -33.73
C SER A 17 -5.50 -4.00 -32.60
N ASN A 18 -5.86 -4.31 -31.34
CA ASN A 18 -5.28 -3.71 -30.15
C ASN A 18 -4.04 -4.46 -29.62
N MET A 19 -3.56 -5.49 -30.32
CA MET A 19 -2.38 -6.28 -29.94
C MET A 19 -1.05 -5.54 -30.21
N THR A 20 -1.08 -4.33 -30.79
CA THR A 20 0.14 -3.58 -31.14
C THR A 20 0.32 -2.26 -30.37
N LEU A 21 -0.55 -1.91 -29.41
CA LEU A 21 -0.52 -0.61 -28.72
C LEU A 21 -0.58 -0.61 -27.19
N ILE A 22 -0.60 -1.77 -26.53
CA ILE A 22 -0.58 -1.89 -25.06
C ILE A 22 0.73 -2.52 -24.54
N PHE A 23 1.84 -2.41 -25.27
CA PHE A 23 3.17 -2.53 -24.63
C PHE A 23 3.54 -1.26 -23.84
N GLY A 24 2.79 -0.17 -24.04
CA GLY A 24 2.85 1.05 -23.22
C GLY A 24 1.85 1.11 -22.06
N GLN A 25 0.79 0.27 -22.06
CA GLN A 25 -0.19 0.22 -20.97
C GLN A 25 -0.07 -1.01 -20.05
N ALA A 26 0.95 -1.85 -20.24
CA ALA A 26 1.32 -2.88 -19.26
C ALA A 26 2.08 -2.33 -18.02
N LYS A 27 2.26 -1.00 -17.91
CA LYS A 27 2.75 -0.32 -16.68
C LYS A 27 1.67 0.51 -15.98
N THR A 28 0.43 0.50 -16.48
CA THR A 28 -0.68 1.28 -15.89
C THR A 28 -1.39 0.55 -14.74
N GLN A 29 -0.75 -0.46 -14.15
CA GLN A 29 -1.29 -1.15 -12.98
C GLN A 29 -0.17 -1.62 -12.05
N MET A 30 0.14 -0.78 -11.07
CA MET A 30 0.32 -1.13 -9.65
C MET A 30 0.59 0.19 -8.93
N ARG A 31 -0.44 0.72 -8.25
CA ARG A 31 -0.37 1.99 -7.51
C ARG A 31 0.60 1.93 -6.31
N TYR A 32 1.17 0.75 -6.01
CA TYR A 32 1.99 0.49 -4.83
C TYR A 32 3.28 -0.25 -5.17
N THR A 33 4.33 0.04 -4.41
CA THR A 33 5.67 -0.54 -4.59
C THR A 33 5.68 -2.02 -4.22
N LYS A 34 6.70 -2.76 -4.70
CA LYS A 34 6.98 -4.13 -4.25
C LYS A 34 7.00 -4.25 -2.73
N ASP A 35 7.52 -3.24 -2.05
CA ASP A 35 7.67 -3.18 -0.60
C ASP A 35 6.33 -3.04 0.12
N TYR A 36 5.39 -2.25 -0.42
CA TYR A 36 4.03 -2.21 0.08
C TYR A 36 3.40 -3.61 0.06
N TYR A 37 3.48 -4.31 -1.08
CA TYR A 37 2.91 -5.66 -1.20
C TYR A 37 3.60 -6.68 -0.31
N LYS A 38 4.92 -6.55 -0.13
CA LYS A 38 5.68 -7.37 0.81
C LYS A 38 5.13 -7.17 2.23
N LEU A 39 5.05 -5.92 2.69
CA LEU A 39 4.57 -5.59 4.04
C LEU A 39 3.18 -6.17 4.31
N ILE A 40 2.19 -5.90 3.44
CA ILE A 40 0.81 -6.31 3.71
C ILE A 40 0.57 -7.83 3.57
N ARG A 41 1.50 -8.56 2.95
CA ARG A 41 1.39 -10.02 2.79
C ARG A 41 2.13 -10.78 3.87
N THR A 42 3.29 -10.28 4.29
CA THR A 42 4.19 -11.04 5.16
C THR A 42 4.38 -10.41 6.52
N LEU A 43 3.96 -9.15 6.70
CA LEU A 43 4.27 -8.34 7.89
C LEU A 43 5.80 -8.19 8.12
N GLU A 44 6.61 -8.44 7.08
CA GLU A 44 8.06 -8.34 7.14
C GLU A 44 8.56 -7.36 6.07
N CYS A 45 8.99 -6.18 6.50
CA CYS A 45 9.53 -5.18 5.62
C CYS A 45 10.65 -4.40 6.31
N ARG A 46 11.76 -5.07 6.63
CA ARG A 46 12.98 -4.40 7.12
C ARG A 46 13.65 -3.61 6.00
N ASN A 47 14.06 -2.37 6.27
CA ASN A 47 14.73 -1.46 5.33
C ASN A 47 13.96 -1.24 4.00
N CYS A 48 12.64 -1.32 4.04
CA CYS A 48 11.78 -1.11 2.88
C CYS A 48 11.58 0.38 2.57
N ASP A 49 11.28 0.69 1.31
CA ASP A 49 10.80 2.00 0.91
C ASP A 49 9.27 2.02 0.84
N LEU A 50 8.69 2.68 1.84
CA LEU A 50 7.25 2.89 2.04
C LEU A 50 6.92 4.40 1.98
N TYR A 51 7.74 5.19 1.28
CA TYR A 51 7.48 6.61 1.05
C TYR A 51 6.07 6.83 0.50
N LYS A 52 5.27 7.62 1.22
CA LYS A 52 3.85 7.89 0.88
C LYS A 52 2.97 6.64 0.74
N ALA A 53 3.35 5.50 1.33
CA ALA A 53 2.54 4.29 1.27
C ALA A 53 1.15 4.54 1.92
N PRO A 54 0.04 4.13 1.28
CA PRO A 54 -1.29 4.24 1.86
C PRO A 54 -1.57 3.01 2.71
N LEU A 55 -1.23 3.12 3.98
CA LEU A 55 -1.36 2.07 5.00
C LEU A 55 -2.54 2.34 5.95
N ALA A 56 -3.43 3.26 5.59
CA ALA A 56 -4.56 3.63 6.44
C ALA A 56 -5.51 2.44 6.66
N ASN A 57 -5.97 2.26 7.89
CA ASN A 57 -6.83 1.16 8.35
C ASN A 57 -6.23 -0.26 8.19
N ILE A 58 -4.93 -0.40 7.94
CA ILE A 58 -4.28 -1.72 7.85
C ILE A 58 -3.91 -2.22 9.24
N ASP A 59 -4.14 -3.51 9.48
CA ASP A 59 -3.56 -4.20 10.64
C ASP A 59 -2.11 -4.62 10.33
N LEU A 60 -1.19 -3.95 11.01
CA LEU A 60 0.25 -4.18 10.98
C LEU A 60 0.75 -4.70 12.35
N SER A 61 -0.14 -5.30 13.15
CA SER A 61 0.22 -5.84 14.47
C SER A 61 1.36 -6.84 14.34
N GLY A 62 2.41 -6.65 15.15
CA GLY A 62 3.60 -7.50 15.14
C GLY A 62 4.50 -7.37 13.90
N ALA A 63 4.21 -6.47 12.95
CA ALA A 63 5.03 -6.31 11.75
C ALA A 63 6.47 -5.87 12.07
N ASP A 64 7.43 -6.40 11.31
CA ASP A 64 8.82 -5.93 11.36
C ASP A 64 9.08 -4.92 10.24
N ILE A 65 9.00 -3.63 10.59
CA ILE A 65 9.29 -2.50 9.69
C ILE A 65 10.57 -1.76 10.11
N SER A 66 11.47 -2.43 10.81
CA SER A 66 12.72 -1.84 11.30
C SER A 66 13.55 -1.26 10.15
N GLY A 67 14.04 -0.04 10.31
CA GLY A 67 14.86 0.67 9.32
C GLY A 67 14.10 1.18 8.08
N SER A 68 12.79 0.98 7.99
CA SER A 68 12.02 1.34 6.80
C SER A 68 11.74 2.83 6.68
N ASN A 69 11.66 3.31 5.45
CA ASN A 69 11.29 4.68 5.15
C ASN A 69 9.77 4.82 5.03
N LEU A 70 9.11 5.35 6.07
CA LEU A 70 7.67 5.67 6.08
C LEU A 70 7.42 7.18 5.95
N PHE A 71 8.36 7.92 5.35
CA PHE A 71 8.21 9.36 5.20
C PHE A 71 6.92 9.69 4.41
N GLN A 72 6.06 10.52 5.01
CA GLN A 72 4.74 10.87 4.47
C GLN A 72 3.78 9.69 4.23
N ALA A 73 4.02 8.50 4.79
CA ALA A 73 3.06 7.41 4.73
C ALA A 73 1.74 7.80 5.40
N ASP A 74 0.63 7.31 4.88
CA ASP A 74 -0.68 7.46 5.49
C ASP A 74 -0.97 6.24 6.37
N LEU A 75 -0.89 6.40 7.68
CA LEU A 75 -1.09 5.36 8.70
C LEU A 75 -2.35 5.66 9.55
N ARG A 76 -3.23 6.54 9.10
CA ARG A 76 -4.45 6.88 9.85
C ARG A 76 -5.25 5.62 10.13
N GLN A 77 -5.68 5.43 11.39
CA GLN A 77 -6.42 4.26 11.84
C GLN A 77 -5.71 2.89 11.64
N ALA A 78 -4.42 2.87 11.31
CA ALA A 78 -3.66 1.62 11.23
C ALA A 78 -3.40 1.04 12.63
N THR A 79 -3.25 -0.27 12.75
CA THR A 79 -2.86 -0.91 14.02
C THR A 79 -1.42 -1.37 13.95
N LEU A 80 -0.53 -0.81 14.76
CA LEU A 80 0.89 -1.16 14.84
C LEU A 80 1.26 -1.86 16.16
N ARG A 81 0.28 -2.40 16.89
CA ARG A 81 0.52 -2.99 18.22
C ARG A 81 1.62 -4.05 18.17
N GLY A 82 2.69 -3.85 18.95
CA GLY A 82 3.84 -4.76 18.97
C GLY A 82 4.70 -4.80 17.71
N ALA A 83 4.49 -3.90 16.74
CA ALA A 83 5.35 -3.80 15.56
C ALA A 83 6.78 -3.37 15.95
N LYS A 84 7.78 -3.96 15.28
CA LYS A 84 9.19 -3.58 15.43
C LYS A 84 9.47 -2.39 14.51
N ILE A 85 9.74 -1.24 15.12
CA ILE A 85 9.90 0.03 14.41
C ILE A 85 11.29 0.66 14.59
N ASN A 86 12.26 -0.09 15.10
CA ASN A 86 13.59 0.43 15.39
C ASN A 86 14.24 1.01 14.12
N GLY A 87 14.65 2.28 14.15
CA GLY A 87 15.27 2.97 13.02
C GLY A 87 14.31 3.32 11.87
N ALA A 88 13.00 3.06 11.98
CA ALA A 88 12.04 3.43 10.95
C ALA A 88 11.82 4.95 10.91
N ASN A 89 11.73 5.51 9.71
CA ASN A 89 11.53 6.94 9.52
C ASN A 89 10.05 7.28 9.34
N PHE A 90 9.38 7.75 10.40
CA PHE A 90 8.00 8.20 10.33
C PHE A 90 7.84 9.70 10.06
N LYS A 91 8.90 10.46 9.74
CA LYS A 91 8.78 11.91 9.57
C LYS A 91 7.66 12.25 8.57
N LYS A 92 6.74 13.13 8.99
CA LYS A 92 5.54 13.53 8.24
C LYS A 92 4.50 12.43 7.95
N ALA A 93 4.61 11.23 8.52
CA ALA A 93 3.58 10.21 8.41
C ALA A 93 2.29 10.66 9.13
N LEU A 94 1.12 10.36 8.57
CA LEU A 94 -0.17 10.71 9.16
C LEU A 94 -0.62 9.60 10.11
N LEU A 95 -0.80 9.90 11.39
CA LEU A 95 -1.02 8.89 12.44
C LEU A 95 -2.36 9.02 13.16
N SER A 96 -3.22 9.96 12.79
CA SER A 96 -4.52 10.17 13.46
C SER A 96 -5.32 8.86 13.59
N GLY A 97 -5.64 8.47 14.83
CA GLY A 97 -6.42 7.28 15.14
C GLY A 97 -5.65 5.95 15.06
N ALA A 98 -4.37 5.96 14.69
CA ALA A 98 -3.58 4.73 14.68
C ALA A 98 -3.45 4.17 16.10
N VAL A 99 -3.54 2.84 16.25
CA VAL A 99 -3.11 2.15 17.47
C VAL A 99 -1.60 1.97 17.37
N TRP A 100 -0.85 2.61 18.27
CA TRP A 100 0.60 2.64 18.21
C TRP A 100 1.25 1.37 18.76
N VAL A 101 2.58 1.31 18.71
CA VAL A 101 3.33 0.11 19.10
C VAL A 101 3.14 -0.29 20.56
N ASP A 102 2.85 0.68 21.43
CA ASP A 102 2.56 0.52 22.85
C ASP A 102 1.07 0.23 23.14
N GLY A 103 0.23 0.21 22.11
CA GLY A 103 -1.22 -0.03 22.23
C GLY A 103 -2.06 1.23 22.46
N ASN A 104 -1.46 2.41 22.59
CA ASN A 104 -2.19 3.66 22.74
C ASN A 104 -2.71 4.18 21.40
N VAL A 105 -3.84 4.90 21.40
CA VAL A 105 -4.39 5.51 20.19
C VAL A 105 -3.80 6.90 19.99
N CYS A 106 -3.27 7.17 18.80
CA CYS A 106 -2.73 8.48 18.45
C CYS A 106 -3.86 9.49 18.24
N LYS A 107 -3.76 10.65 18.89
CA LYS A 107 -4.75 11.73 18.78
C LYS A 107 -4.84 12.27 17.35
N ALA A 108 -5.98 12.88 17.04
CA ALA A 108 -6.17 13.60 15.78
C ALA A 108 -5.06 14.66 15.58
N GLY A 109 -4.49 14.69 14.38
CA GLY A 109 -3.39 15.60 14.03
C GLY A 109 -1.99 15.07 14.39
N SER A 110 -1.86 13.85 14.90
CA SER A 110 -0.55 13.21 15.07
C SER A 110 0.18 13.08 13.73
N VAL A 111 1.35 13.70 13.62
CA VAL A 111 2.18 13.70 12.41
C VAL A 111 3.61 13.31 12.76
N GLY A 112 4.05 12.16 12.23
CA GLY A 112 5.36 11.56 12.41
C GLY A 112 5.77 11.14 13.82
N GLN A 113 5.01 11.57 14.83
CA GLN A 113 5.06 11.08 16.19
C GLN A 113 3.62 10.82 16.65
N CYS A 114 3.41 9.69 17.31
CA CYS A 114 2.15 9.41 17.97
C CYS A 114 2.07 10.26 19.23
N VAL A 115 1.06 11.12 19.31
CA VAL A 115 0.78 11.89 20.52
C VAL A 115 -0.49 11.33 21.13
N THR A 116 -0.39 10.83 22.36
CA THR A 116 -1.53 10.38 23.16
C THR A 116 -2.09 11.56 23.96
N GLN A 117 -3.33 11.47 24.46
CA GLN A 117 -3.84 12.42 25.45
C GLN A 117 -3.22 12.14 26.82
#